data_AF-A0AAE0AZS9-F1
#
_entry.id   AF-A0AAE0AZS9-F1
#
_cell.length_a   1.000
_cell.length_b   1.000
_cell.length_c   1.000
_cell.angle_alpha   90.00
_cell.angle_beta   90.00
_cell.angle_gamma   90.00
#
_symmetry.space_group_name_H-M   'P 1'
#
loop_
_entity.id
_entity.type
_entity.pdbx_description
1 polymer ?
#
loop_
_entity_poly.entity_id
_entity_poly.type
_entity_poly.pdbx_seq_one_letter_code
_entity_poly.pdbx_strand_id
1 'polypeptide(L)'
;MRITNTSFWLLALAISLFSIIFALNIIPPPSTTSNAAINPPNSSQLSVLKRVLKQSGLEDLLSLATRIMYRPHHHRRRHKVKCDKNRWSFWLIAHYKRLIYHYRIPLILTVDTKGCANFTSVQKAVDAVPDFSPSKTLIIIDTGTYREKVVVHANKTNLILQGRGYHNTIIAWNDTANSTGGTSYSSSVAIFAPNFTAYNMSFKNTAPPALPGEVGGQAVALRIGGDQAAFYGCGFYGAQDTLHDDRGRHYFKECFVQGSIDFIFGNARSLYEVLMYYPNIPYNTYKT
;
A
#
# COMPACT_ATOMS: atom_id res chain seq x y z
N MET A 1 0.14 -31.96 6.11
CA MET A 1 0.88 -31.62 4.88
C MET A 1 -0.14 -31.50 3.75
N ARG A 2 -0.61 -30.29 3.43
CA ARG A 2 -1.62 -30.04 2.38
C ARG A 2 -0.89 -29.74 1.07
N ILE A 3 -1.00 -30.64 0.10
CA ILE A 3 -0.56 -30.39 -1.27
C ILE A 3 -1.62 -29.46 -1.91
N THR A 4 -1.21 -28.28 -2.37
CA THR A 4 -2.09 -27.34 -3.06
C THR A 4 -2.38 -27.84 -4.47
N ASN A 5 -3.63 -27.72 -4.96
CA ASN A 5 -4.09 -28.18 -6.27
C ASN A 5 -3.20 -27.77 -7.46
N THR A 6 -2.41 -26.69 -7.32
CA THR A 6 -1.45 -26.23 -8.33
C THR A 6 -0.30 -27.20 -8.58
N SER A 7 0.12 -27.99 -7.58
CA SER A 7 1.18 -28.99 -7.70
C SER A 7 0.77 -30.19 -8.55
N PHE A 8 -0.52 -30.55 -8.53
CA PHE A 8 -1.04 -31.70 -9.29
C PHE A 8 -1.06 -31.40 -10.80
N TRP A 9 -1.47 -30.20 -11.19
CA TRP A 9 -1.51 -29.77 -12.59
C TRP A 9 -0.13 -29.59 -13.21
N LEU A 10 0.86 -29.11 -12.44
CA LEU A 10 2.24 -28.99 -12.91
C LEU A 10 2.91 -30.36 -13.12
N LEU A 11 2.60 -31.34 -12.27
CA LEU A 11 3.10 -32.70 -12.43
C LEU A 11 2.48 -33.39 -13.66
N ALA A 12 1.18 -33.20 -13.91
CA ALA A 12 0.51 -33.75 -15.08
C ALA A 12 1.06 -33.18 -16.41
N LEU A 13 1.36 -31.88 -16.46
CA LEU A 13 2.00 -31.24 -17.61
C LEU A 13 3.43 -31.72 -17.84
N ALA A 14 4.20 -31.92 -16.77
CA ALA A 14 5.56 -32.44 -16.87
C ALA A 14 5.57 -33.88 -17.43
N ILE A 15 4.63 -34.72 -16.99
CA ILE A 15 4.48 -36.10 -17.48
C ILE A 15 4.09 -36.10 -18.97
N SER A 16 3.14 -35.26 -19.40
CA SER A 16 2.74 -35.23 -20.81
C SER A 16 3.86 -34.73 -21.73
N LEU A 17 4.63 -33.73 -21.30
CA LEU A 17 5.79 -33.24 -22.04
C LEU A 17 6.89 -34.30 -22.16
N PHE A 18 7.14 -35.05 -21.08
CA PHE A 18 8.12 -36.13 -21.09
C PHE A 18 7.70 -37.28 -22.02
N SER A 19 6.41 -37.64 -22.05
CA SER A 19 5.88 -38.65 -22.99
C SER A 19 6.01 -38.23 -24.45
N ILE A 20 5.81 -36.94 -24.76
CA ILE A 20 5.97 -36.41 -26.12
C ILE A 20 7.44 -36.43 -26.56
N ILE A 21 8.36 -36.03 -25.68
CA ILE A 21 9.81 -36.05 -25.97
C ILE A 21 10.30 -37.50 -26.13
N PHE A 22 9.81 -38.43 -25.32
CA PHE A 22 10.15 -39.85 -25.44
C PHE A 22 9.61 -40.47 -26.74
N ALA A 23 8.39 -40.12 -27.15
CA ALA A 23 7.81 -40.57 -28.41
C ALA A 23 8.56 -40.04 -29.65
N LEU A 24 9.12 -38.83 -29.58
CA LEU A 24 9.93 -38.25 -30.66
C LEU A 24 11.32 -38.89 -30.80
N ASN A 25 11.82 -39.56 -29.76
CA ASN A 25 13.15 -40.19 -29.76
C ASN A 25 13.12 -41.70 -30.08
N ILE A 26 11.94 -42.31 -30.26
CA ILE A 26 11.79 -43.76 -30.58
C ILE A 26 11.65 -44.03 -32.08
N ILE A 27 11.51 -43.01 -32.92
CA ILE A 27 11.49 -43.19 -34.37
C ILE A 27 12.95 -43.06 -34.87
N PRO A 28 13.66 -44.15 -35.21
CA PRO A 28 14.96 -44.02 -35.84
C PRO A 28 14.77 -43.37 -37.22
N PRO A 29 15.64 -42.42 -37.63
CA PRO A 29 15.52 -41.82 -38.95
C PRO A 29 15.77 -42.89 -40.03
N PRO A 30 15.08 -42.83 -41.17
CA PRO A 30 15.35 -43.75 -42.27
C PRO A 30 16.78 -43.53 -42.79
N SER A 31 17.53 -44.61 -42.90
CA SER A 31 18.85 -44.61 -43.52
C SER A 31 18.72 -44.40 -45.02
N THR A 32 19.23 -43.28 -45.54
CA THR A 32 19.84 -43.21 -46.88
C THR A 32 20.61 -41.90 -47.06
N THR A 33 21.81 -42.07 -47.59
CA THR A 33 22.80 -41.08 -48.01
C THR A 33 22.25 -40.01 -48.95
N SER A 34 22.43 -38.73 -48.60
CA SER A 34 23.06 -37.69 -49.44
C SER A 34 22.85 -36.31 -48.82
N ASN A 35 23.90 -35.50 -48.84
CA ASN A 35 23.90 -34.12 -48.36
C ASN A 35 22.90 -33.29 -49.17
N ALA A 36 21.82 -32.81 -48.54
CA ALA A 36 20.96 -31.77 -49.09
C ALA A 36 20.62 -30.76 -48.01
N ALA A 37 20.96 -29.50 -48.27
CA ALA A 37 20.61 -28.36 -47.45
C ALA A 37 19.09 -28.33 -47.19
N ILE A 38 18.69 -28.10 -45.94
CA ILE A 38 17.29 -27.95 -45.55
C ILE A 38 16.77 -26.67 -46.21
N ASN A 39 16.08 -26.79 -47.34
CA ASN A 39 15.35 -25.70 -47.96
C ASN A 39 14.11 -25.33 -47.11
N PRO A 40 13.72 -24.05 -47.04
CA PRO A 40 12.52 -23.64 -46.33
C PRO A 40 11.26 -24.33 -46.92
N PRO A 41 10.24 -24.59 -46.10
CA PRO A 41 9.08 -25.38 -46.51
C PRO A 41 8.35 -24.73 -47.69
N ASN A 42 8.04 -25.57 -48.68
CA ASN A 42 7.29 -25.20 -49.88
C ASN A 42 5.81 -24.89 -49.58
N SER A 43 5.20 -24.04 -50.41
CA SER A 43 3.90 -23.38 -50.17
C SER A 43 2.72 -24.34 -49.95
N SER A 44 2.79 -25.56 -50.48
CA SER A 44 1.78 -26.60 -50.29
C SER A 44 1.79 -27.18 -48.87
N GLN A 45 2.97 -27.46 -48.30
CA GLN A 45 3.14 -27.95 -46.92
C GLN A 45 2.67 -26.91 -45.89
N LEU A 46 2.96 -25.64 -46.14
CA LEU A 46 2.54 -24.54 -45.29
C LEU A 46 1.01 -24.33 -45.30
N SER A 47 0.35 -24.67 -46.42
CA SER A 47 -1.11 -24.55 -46.56
C SER A 47 -1.88 -25.63 -45.80
N VAL A 48 -1.33 -26.86 -45.72
CA VAL A 48 -1.90 -27.97 -44.95
C VAL A 48 -1.74 -27.71 -43.46
N LEU A 49 -0.55 -27.26 -43.03
CA LEU A 49 -0.30 -26.90 -41.63
C LEU A 49 -1.22 -25.76 -41.15
N LYS A 50 -1.43 -24.73 -41.98
CA LYS A 50 -2.37 -23.63 -41.68
C LYS A 50 -3.82 -24.10 -41.59
N ARG A 51 -4.25 -25.11 -42.37
CA ARG A 51 -5.61 -25.68 -42.24
C ARG A 51 -5.78 -26.45 -40.92
N VAL A 52 -4.78 -27.24 -40.53
CA VAL A 52 -4.79 -28.01 -39.29
C VAL A 52 -4.77 -27.11 -38.05
N LEU A 53 -4.00 -26.02 -38.08
CA LEU A 53 -3.95 -25.02 -37.00
C LEU A 53 -5.27 -24.24 -36.88
N LYS A 54 -5.90 -23.90 -38.02
CA LYS A 54 -7.20 -23.21 -38.06
C LYS A 54 -8.35 -24.09 -37.55
N GLN A 55 -8.29 -25.41 -37.75
CA GLN A 55 -9.31 -26.36 -37.28
C GLN A 55 -9.19 -26.71 -35.78
N SER A 56 -8.00 -26.58 -35.20
CA SER A 56 -7.72 -26.93 -33.80
C SER A 56 -7.91 -25.76 -32.81
N GLY A 57 -8.18 -24.55 -33.29
CA GLY A 57 -8.33 -23.36 -32.45
C GLY A 57 -7.03 -22.91 -31.76
N LEU A 58 -5.88 -23.46 -32.15
CA LEU A 58 -4.57 -23.20 -31.54
C LEU A 58 -3.96 -21.84 -31.92
N GLU A 59 -4.57 -21.12 -32.86
CA GLU A 59 -4.13 -19.79 -33.31
C GLU A 59 -4.07 -18.78 -32.14
N ASP A 60 -5.05 -18.86 -31.23
CA ASP A 60 -5.08 -17.99 -30.04
C ASP A 60 -3.95 -18.31 -29.07
N LEU A 61 -3.61 -19.60 -28.90
CA LEU A 61 -2.51 -20.04 -28.05
C LEU A 61 -1.14 -19.64 -28.63
N LEU A 62 -0.96 -19.73 -29.95
CA LEU A 62 0.23 -19.24 -30.64
C LEU A 62 0.34 -17.71 -30.56
N SER A 63 -0.79 -16.99 -30.64
CA SER A 63 -0.82 -15.53 -30.43
C SER A 63 -0.46 -15.15 -28.98
N LEU A 64 -0.87 -15.96 -28.01
CA LEU A 64 -0.55 -15.76 -26.60
C LEU A 64 0.93 -16.08 -26.34
N ALA A 65 1.43 -17.18 -26.89
CA ALA A 65 2.81 -17.61 -26.77
C ALA A 65 3.77 -16.61 -27.43
N THR A 66 3.40 -16.08 -28.60
CA THR A 66 4.17 -15.00 -29.25
C THR A 66 4.09 -13.70 -28.45
N ARG A 67 2.96 -13.33 -27.84
CA ARG A 67 2.87 -12.18 -26.92
C ARG A 67 3.69 -12.35 -25.63
N ILE A 68 3.85 -13.58 -25.15
CA ILE A 68 4.68 -13.91 -23.98
C ILE A 68 6.17 -13.90 -24.35
N MET A 69 6.55 -14.51 -25.47
CA MET A 69 7.95 -14.58 -25.93
C MET A 69 8.46 -13.24 -26.46
N TYR A 70 7.60 -12.43 -27.08
CA TYR A 70 7.92 -11.12 -27.65
C TYR A 70 7.44 -9.96 -26.77
N ARG A 71 7.37 -10.15 -25.44
CA ARG A 71 7.26 -9.02 -24.52
C ARG A 71 8.62 -8.31 -24.49
N PRO A 72 8.75 -7.07 -24.98
CA PRO A 72 10.00 -6.36 -24.85
C PRO A 72 10.26 -6.17 -23.36
N HIS A 73 11.31 -6.80 -22.86
CA HIS A 73 11.86 -6.50 -21.55
C HIS A 73 12.46 -5.09 -21.61
N HIS A 74 11.61 -4.07 -21.53
CA HIS A 74 12.03 -2.72 -21.23
C HIS A 74 12.62 -2.74 -19.82
N HIS A 75 13.94 -2.87 -19.73
CA HIS A 75 14.67 -2.36 -18.58
C HIS A 75 14.44 -0.86 -18.54
N ARG A 76 13.37 -0.47 -17.84
CA ARG A 76 13.14 0.91 -17.44
C ARG A 76 14.28 1.25 -16.51
N ARG A 77 15.36 1.84 -17.05
CA ARG A 77 16.40 2.47 -16.23
C ARG A 77 15.66 3.48 -15.35
N ARG A 78 15.45 3.15 -14.08
CA ARG A 78 14.98 4.10 -13.08
C ARG A 78 16.01 5.21 -13.09
N HIS A 79 15.65 6.36 -13.65
CA HIS A 79 16.43 7.57 -13.48
C HIS A 79 16.64 7.74 -11.98
N LYS A 80 17.89 7.63 -11.53
CA LYS A 80 18.25 7.80 -10.13
C LYS A 80 17.88 9.24 -9.78
N VAL A 81 16.89 9.41 -8.90
CA VAL A 81 16.45 10.75 -8.47
C VAL A 81 17.70 11.47 -7.94
N LYS A 82 18.03 12.62 -8.53
CA LYS A 82 19.15 13.44 -8.07
C LYS A 82 18.72 14.09 -6.76
N CYS A 83 19.09 13.45 -5.65
CA CYS A 83 18.80 13.96 -4.32
C CYS A 83 19.72 15.15 -4.02
N ASP A 84 19.14 16.33 -3.84
CA ASP A 84 19.82 17.41 -3.16
C ASP A 84 19.72 17.19 -1.65
N LYS A 85 20.76 16.58 -1.07
CA LYS A 85 20.84 16.32 0.37
C LYS A 85 20.79 17.62 1.20
N ASN A 86 21.15 18.77 0.61
CA ASN A 86 21.14 20.05 1.30
C ASN A 86 19.71 20.59 1.49
N ARG A 87 18.74 20.13 0.69
CA ARG A 87 17.31 20.47 0.84
C ARG A 87 16.76 20.06 2.22
N TRP A 88 17.19 18.91 2.74
CA TRP A 88 16.75 18.38 4.03
C TRP A 88 17.42 19.07 5.21
N SER A 89 18.74 19.28 5.13
CA SER A 89 19.52 19.79 6.26
C SER A 89 19.29 21.27 6.53
N PHE A 90 19.05 22.10 5.51
CA PHE A 90 18.98 23.55 5.73
C PHE A 90 17.54 24.08 5.74
N TRP A 91 16.78 23.87 4.66
CA TRP A 91 15.49 24.53 4.49
C TRP A 91 14.40 23.96 5.39
N LEU A 92 14.26 22.62 5.47
CA LEU A 92 13.25 21.98 6.31
C LEU A 92 13.51 22.22 7.80
N ILE A 93 14.75 22.06 8.26
CA ILE A 93 15.13 22.35 9.65
C ILE A 93 14.92 23.83 9.98
N ALA A 94 15.24 24.76 9.07
CA ALA A 94 14.97 26.18 9.26
C ALA A 94 13.46 26.48 9.37
N HIS A 95 12.64 25.84 8.52
CA HIS A 95 11.19 26.04 8.54
C HIS A 95 10.55 25.58 9.86
N TYR A 96 11.03 24.47 10.42
CA TYR A 96 10.56 23.95 11.71
C TYR A 96 11.37 24.43 12.91
N LYS A 97 12.27 25.40 12.74
CA LYS A 97 13.16 25.91 13.80
C LYS A 97 12.39 26.35 15.04
N ARG A 98 11.23 26.99 14.86
CA ARG A 98 10.36 27.41 15.97
C ARG A 98 9.88 26.21 16.79
N LEU A 99 9.41 25.15 16.12
CA LEU A 99 8.94 23.92 16.76
C LEU A 99 10.10 23.20 17.46
N ILE A 100 11.24 23.05 16.78
CA ILE A 100 12.46 22.41 17.31
C ILE A 100 12.96 23.13 18.57
N TYR A 101 13.02 24.47 18.53
CA TYR A 101 13.48 25.28 19.66
C TYR A 101 12.49 25.27 20.82
N HIS A 102 11.20 25.49 20.55
CA HIS A 102 10.17 25.56 21.58
C HIS A 102 10.06 24.24 22.36
N TYR A 103 10.14 23.10 21.68
CA TYR A 103 10.05 21.78 22.30
C TYR A 103 11.41 21.16 22.68
N ARG A 104 12.53 21.87 22.46
CA ARG A 104 13.91 21.39 22.72
C ARG A 104 14.14 19.98 22.19
N ILE A 105 13.81 19.74 20.92
CA ILE A 105 13.83 18.39 20.33
C ILE A 105 15.29 17.94 20.08
N PRO A 106 15.79 16.88 20.74
CA PRO A 106 17.15 16.37 20.54
C PRO A 106 17.30 15.47 19.30
N LEU A 107 16.23 14.80 18.87
CA LEU A 107 16.26 13.83 17.76
C LEU A 107 15.25 14.21 16.69
N ILE A 108 15.74 14.35 15.46
CA ILE A 108 14.94 14.62 14.26
C ILE A 108 15.21 13.52 13.24
N LEU A 109 14.15 12.83 12.82
CA LEU A 109 14.17 11.86 11.73
C LEU A 109 13.36 12.42 10.55
N THR A 110 13.73 12.03 9.34
CA THR A 110 13.11 12.53 8.11
C THR A 110 12.63 11.39 7.23
N VAL A 111 11.48 11.58 6.56
CA VAL A 111 10.85 10.57 5.70
C VAL A 111 10.43 11.17 4.36
N ASP A 112 10.82 10.54 3.25
CA ASP A 112 10.35 10.91 1.91
C ASP A 112 10.16 9.71 0.98
N THR A 113 9.29 9.86 -0.02
CA THR A 113 9.05 8.80 -1.01
C THR A 113 10.16 8.70 -2.07
N LYS A 114 11.11 9.65 -2.06
CA LYS A 114 12.13 9.84 -3.12
C LYS A 114 13.48 9.22 -2.78
N GLY A 115 13.69 8.80 -1.54
CA GLY A 115 14.95 8.25 -1.03
C GLY A 115 16.00 9.31 -0.67
N CYS A 116 15.60 10.56 -0.44
CA CYS A 116 16.53 11.63 -0.10
C CYS A 116 16.57 11.96 1.41
N ALA A 117 15.63 11.41 2.18
CA ALA A 117 15.54 11.52 3.64
C ALA A 117 16.22 10.35 4.37
N ASN A 118 16.16 10.32 5.72
CA ASN A 118 16.68 9.19 6.50
C ASN A 118 15.93 7.88 6.18
N PHE A 119 14.62 7.97 5.93
CA PHE A 119 13.77 6.82 5.65
C PHE A 119 12.87 7.06 4.45
N THR A 120 12.44 5.97 3.81
CA THR A 120 11.40 5.98 2.76
C THR A 120 10.04 5.47 3.21
N SER A 121 9.96 4.95 4.45
CA SER A 121 8.76 4.43 5.09
C SER A 121 8.59 5.11 6.43
N VAL A 122 7.34 5.45 6.76
CA VAL A 122 6.98 6.04 8.05
C VAL A 122 7.17 5.01 9.16
N GLN A 123 6.77 3.74 8.95
CA GLN A 123 6.95 2.71 9.98
C GLN A 123 8.43 2.55 10.36
N LYS A 124 9.34 2.51 9.38
CA LYS A 124 10.78 2.41 9.66
C LYS A 124 11.32 3.57 10.49
N ALA A 125 10.80 4.78 10.26
CA ALA A 125 11.17 5.95 11.06
C ALA A 125 10.62 5.85 12.49
N VAL A 126 9.39 5.35 12.67
CA VAL A 126 8.78 5.07 13.99
C VAL A 126 9.58 4.00 14.74
N ASP A 127 9.99 2.94 14.06
CA ASP A 127 10.78 1.85 14.66
C ASP A 127 12.12 2.35 15.22
N ALA A 128 12.73 3.33 14.55
CA ALA A 128 14.00 3.95 14.94
C ALA A 128 13.89 4.95 16.11
N VAL A 129 12.68 5.30 16.55
CA VAL A 129 12.49 6.15 17.73
C VAL A 129 12.93 5.38 18.98
N PRO A 130 13.73 5.96 19.89
CA PRO A 130 14.11 5.30 21.14
C PRO A 130 12.90 4.97 22.01
N ASP A 131 12.91 3.78 22.61
CA ASP A 131 11.86 3.35 23.53
C ASP A 131 11.94 4.14 24.85
N PHE A 132 10.77 4.47 25.39
CA PHE A 132 10.55 5.17 26.66
C PHE A 132 11.35 6.47 26.80
N SER A 133 11.61 7.15 25.67
CA SER A 133 12.37 8.40 25.67
C SER A 133 11.69 9.46 26.54
N PRO A 134 12.40 10.05 27.53
CA PRO A 134 11.89 11.18 28.29
C PRO A 134 11.87 12.47 27.46
N SER A 135 12.59 12.49 26.32
CA SER A 135 12.67 13.63 25.41
C SER A 135 11.81 13.40 24.16
N LYS A 136 11.38 14.51 23.54
CA LYS A 136 10.58 14.46 22.31
C LYS A 136 11.42 14.02 21.12
N THR A 137 10.87 13.13 20.28
CA THR A 137 11.43 12.82 18.96
C THR A 137 10.52 13.42 17.89
N LEU A 138 11.11 14.10 16.90
CA LEU A 138 10.36 14.66 15.77
C LEU A 138 10.63 13.82 14.51
N ILE A 139 9.56 13.36 13.87
CA ILE A 139 9.61 12.78 12.53
C ILE A 139 8.98 13.78 11.55
N ILE A 140 9.79 14.30 10.63
CA ILE A 140 9.34 15.18 9.55
C ILE A 140 9.05 14.32 8.31
N ILE A 141 7.84 14.39 7.80
CA ILE A 141 7.35 13.59 6.68
C ILE A 141 7.09 14.54 5.50
N ASP A 142 7.80 14.36 4.37
CA ASP A 142 7.64 15.20 3.18
C ASP A 142 6.24 15.01 2.55
N THR A 143 5.97 15.79 1.51
CA THR A 143 4.77 15.61 0.70
C THR A 143 4.75 14.23 0.04
N GLY A 144 3.61 13.56 0.06
CA GLY A 144 3.40 12.27 -0.59
C GLY A 144 2.27 11.46 0.04
N THR A 145 1.86 10.41 -0.68
CA THR A 145 1.00 9.36 -0.13
C THR A 145 1.85 8.15 0.22
N TYR A 146 1.91 7.84 1.51
CA TYR A 146 2.64 6.72 2.08
C TYR A 146 1.66 5.56 2.24
N ARG A 147 1.75 4.57 1.33
CA ARG A 147 0.86 3.40 1.31
C ARG A 147 1.43 2.28 2.17
N GLU A 148 1.22 2.38 3.47
CA GLU A 148 1.71 1.44 4.48
C GLU A 148 0.79 1.47 5.72
N LYS A 149 0.75 0.37 6.47
CA LYS A 149 0.20 0.39 7.84
C LYS A 149 1.25 0.93 8.79
N VAL A 150 0.82 1.77 9.73
CA VAL A 150 1.72 2.31 10.76
C VAL A 150 1.18 1.99 12.15
N VAL A 151 2.04 1.45 13.02
CA VAL A 151 1.75 1.23 14.44
C VAL A 151 2.79 1.94 15.28
N VAL A 152 2.33 2.89 16.10
CA VAL A 152 3.14 3.57 17.12
C VAL A 152 2.87 2.88 18.46
N HIS A 153 3.74 1.95 18.83
CA HIS A 153 3.61 1.18 20.06
C HIS A 153 3.71 2.05 21.33
N ALA A 154 3.19 1.56 22.45
CA ALA A 154 3.12 2.30 23.72
C ALA A 154 4.49 2.71 24.28
N ASN A 155 5.56 2.00 23.91
CA ASN A 155 6.93 2.33 24.28
C ASN A 155 7.49 3.53 23.50
N LYS A 156 6.92 3.97 22.39
CA LYS A 156 7.42 5.11 21.59
C LYS A 156 6.94 6.46 22.14
N THR A 157 7.22 6.74 23.41
CA THR A 157 6.71 7.91 24.15
C THR A 157 7.21 9.25 23.57
N ASN A 158 6.43 10.32 23.75
CA ASN A 158 6.82 11.71 23.37
C ASN A 158 7.13 11.91 21.88
N LEU A 159 6.50 11.12 21.00
CA LEU A 159 6.70 11.20 19.56
C LEU A 159 5.87 12.32 18.91
N ILE A 160 6.50 13.12 18.04
CA ILE A 160 5.84 14.10 17.17
C ILE A 160 5.97 13.68 15.71
N LEU A 161 4.84 13.60 15.00
CA LEU A 161 4.81 13.52 13.53
C LEU A 161 4.46 14.90 12.95
N GLN A 162 5.23 15.34 11.96
CA GLN A 162 5.03 16.61 11.27
C GLN A 162 4.98 16.39 9.77
N GLY A 163 3.80 16.60 9.17
CA GLY A 163 3.64 16.65 7.72
C GLY A 163 3.76 18.05 7.14
N ARG A 164 3.46 18.18 5.85
CA ARG A 164 3.54 19.41 5.05
C ARG A 164 2.18 20.00 4.65
N GLY A 165 1.17 19.72 5.45
CA GLY A 165 -0.23 20.07 5.21
C GLY A 165 -1.07 18.81 5.01
N TYR A 166 -2.30 18.84 5.52
CA TYR A 166 -3.19 17.68 5.50
C TYR A 166 -3.56 17.21 4.08
N HIS A 167 -3.56 18.10 3.07
CA HIS A 167 -3.71 17.72 1.66
C HIS A 167 -2.44 17.13 1.02
N ASN A 168 -1.28 17.35 1.62
CA ASN A 168 0.01 17.11 0.98
C ASN A 168 0.74 15.87 1.51
N THR A 169 0.53 15.52 2.79
CA THR A 169 1.19 14.39 3.45
C THR A 169 0.13 13.44 3.99
N ILE A 170 0.03 12.24 3.42
CA ILE A 170 -1.05 11.28 3.70
C ILE A 170 -0.46 9.91 3.98
N ILE A 171 -0.79 9.29 5.12
CA ILE A 171 -0.57 7.86 5.35
C ILE A 171 -1.89 7.14 5.03
N ALA A 172 -1.82 6.11 4.19
CA ALA A 172 -3.00 5.44 3.69
C ALA A 172 -2.88 3.91 3.65
N TRP A 173 -3.94 3.23 4.06
CA TRP A 173 -4.14 1.79 3.87
C TRP A 173 -5.59 1.50 3.45
N ASN A 174 -5.99 0.23 3.33
CA ASN A 174 -7.30 -0.15 2.80
C ASN A 174 -7.91 -1.42 3.43
N ASP A 175 -7.54 -1.73 4.67
CA ASP A 175 -8.13 -2.87 5.37
C ASP A 175 -9.58 -2.57 5.80
N THR A 176 -10.40 -3.61 5.83
CA THR A 176 -11.74 -3.61 6.41
C THR A 176 -11.79 -4.54 7.62
N ALA A 177 -12.81 -4.43 8.46
CA ALA A 177 -13.02 -5.36 9.56
C ALA A 177 -13.06 -6.82 9.07
N ASN A 178 -13.66 -7.06 7.90
CA ASN A 178 -13.68 -8.40 7.30
C ASN A 178 -12.27 -8.88 6.90
N SER A 179 -11.42 -8.01 6.32
CA SER A 179 -10.06 -8.41 5.90
C SER A 179 -9.11 -8.67 7.07
N THR A 180 -9.40 -8.10 8.25
CA THR A 180 -8.53 -8.21 9.43
C THR A 180 -9.13 -8.97 10.60
N GLY A 181 -10.36 -9.48 10.50
CA GLY A 181 -11.05 -10.18 11.59
C GLY A 181 -11.54 -9.26 12.72
N GLY A 182 -11.81 -7.99 12.43
CA GLY A 182 -12.42 -7.03 13.36
C GLY A 182 -12.05 -5.57 13.07
N THR A 183 -12.96 -4.66 13.40
CA THR A 183 -12.82 -3.20 13.18
C THR A 183 -11.50 -2.65 13.73
N SER A 184 -11.17 -3.01 14.97
CA SER A 184 -9.97 -2.56 15.68
C SER A 184 -8.65 -2.85 14.94
N TYR A 185 -8.61 -3.87 14.09
CA TYR A 185 -7.43 -4.29 13.33
C TYR A 185 -7.37 -3.68 11.92
N SER A 186 -8.48 -3.09 11.45
CA SER A 186 -8.59 -2.46 10.11
C SER A 186 -7.88 -1.11 10.01
N SER A 187 -7.39 -0.57 11.13
CA SER A 187 -6.75 0.76 11.19
C SER A 187 -5.56 0.89 10.22
N SER A 188 -5.55 1.96 9.42
CA SER A 188 -4.40 2.31 8.59
C SER A 188 -3.24 2.79 9.46
N VAL A 189 -3.54 3.57 10.50
CA VAL A 189 -2.59 3.97 11.54
C VAL A 189 -3.16 3.67 12.93
N ALA A 190 -2.38 3.01 13.78
CA ALA A 190 -2.71 2.77 15.18
C ALA A 190 -1.68 3.43 16.10
N ILE A 191 -2.13 4.21 17.07
CA ILE A 191 -1.27 4.97 17.97
C ILE A 191 -1.61 4.62 19.41
N PHE A 192 -0.63 4.04 20.10
CA PHE A 192 -0.74 3.64 21.50
C PHE A 192 0.27 4.36 22.41
N ALA A 193 1.20 5.13 21.83
CA ALA A 193 2.17 5.93 22.57
C ALA A 193 1.50 7.10 23.31
N PRO A 194 1.80 7.30 24.61
CA PRO A 194 1.36 8.48 25.33
C PRO A 194 2.16 9.72 24.89
N ASN A 195 1.57 10.91 25.11
CA ASN A 195 2.15 12.20 24.73
C ASN A 195 2.49 12.31 23.24
N PHE A 196 1.77 11.57 22.40
CA PHE A 196 1.91 11.63 20.95
C PHE A 196 1.37 12.97 20.41
N THR A 197 1.98 13.52 19.37
CA THR A 197 1.42 14.67 18.66
C THR A 197 1.57 14.52 17.15
N ALA A 198 0.52 14.88 16.39
CA ALA A 198 0.61 15.00 14.94
C ALA A 198 0.23 16.41 14.48
N TYR A 199 0.96 16.90 13.49
CA TYR A 199 0.74 18.20 12.86
C TYR A 199 0.63 18.07 11.35
N ASN A 200 -0.34 18.76 10.76
CA ASN A 200 -0.40 19.09 9.33
C ASN A 200 -0.20 17.86 8.42
N MET A 201 -0.93 16.79 8.69
CA MET A 201 -0.89 15.55 7.90
C MET A 201 -2.23 14.81 7.96
N SER A 202 -2.42 13.85 7.08
CA SER A 202 -3.66 13.07 7.02
C SER A 202 -3.47 11.57 7.18
N PHE A 203 -4.50 10.96 7.75
CA PHE A 203 -4.65 9.52 7.92
C PHE A 203 -5.87 9.09 7.12
N LYS A 204 -5.71 8.07 6.27
CA LYS A 204 -6.76 7.68 5.33
C LYS A 204 -6.91 6.17 5.26
N ASN A 205 -8.16 5.70 5.36
CA ASN A 205 -8.52 4.37 4.87
C ASN A 205 -9.16 4.53 3.49
N THR A 206 -8.64 3.81 2.49
CA THR A 206 -9.12 3.85 1.10
C THR A 206 -10.01 2.67 0.74
N ALA A 207 -10.47 1.87 1.70
CA ALA A 207 -11.50 0.89 1.46
C ALA A 207 -12.76 1.57 0.88
N PRO A 208 -13.49 0.91 -0.04
CA PRO A 208 -14.73 1.45 -0.56
C PRO A 208 -15.76 1.59 0.57
N PRO A 209 -16.69 2.56 0.49
CA PRO A 209 -17.83 2.61 1.41
C PRO A 209 -18.62 1.30 1.38
N ALA A 210 -19.00 0.81 2.56
CA ALA A 210 -19.81 -0.40 2.70
C ALA A 210 -21.16 -0.23 2.00
N LEU A 211 -21.64 -1.29 1.34
CA LEU A 211 -22.99 -1.33 0.79
C LEU A 211 -24.04 -1.44 1.92
N PRO A 212 -25.29 -1.01 1.69
CA PRO A 212 -26.35 -1.20 2.67
C PRO A 212 -26.49 -2.69 3.08
N GLY A 213 -26.38 -2.95 4.39
CA GLY A 213 -26.45 -4.31 4.94
C GLY A 213 -25.17 -5.14 4.85
N GLU A 214 -24.07 -4.59 4.34
CA GLU A 214 -22.78 -5.27 4.28
C GLU A 214 -22.20 -5.48 5.69
N VAL A 215 -21.79 -6.71 5.99
CA VAL A 215 -21.16 -7.09 7.26
C VAL A 215 -19.64 -7.00 7.12
N GLY A 216 -18.98 -6.30 8.04
CA GLY A 216 -17.52 -6.22 8.08
C GLY A 216 -16.91 -5.12 7.19
N GLY A 217 -17.73 -4.20 6.67
CA GLY A 217 -17.29 -3.07 5.84
C GLY A 217 -16.66 -1.90 6.61
N GLN A 218 -16.57 -1.97 7.94
CA GLN A 218 -15.91 -0.96 8.78
C GLN A 218 -14.43 -0.82 8.39
N ALA A 219 -13.93 0.41 8.27
CA ALA A 219 -12.60 0.66 7.73
C ALA A 219 -11.92 1.86 8.40
N VAL A 220 -11.12 1.58 9.43
CA VAL A 220 -10.53 2.61 10.29
C VAL A 220 -9.37 3.32 9.61
N ALA A 221 -9.39 4.65 9.54
CA ALA A 221 -8.27 5.47 9.07
C ALA A 221 -7.23 5.65 10.17
N LEU A 222 -7.67 6.00 11.37
CA LEU A 222 -6.80 6.13 12.54
C LEU A 222 -7.48 5.56 13.78
N ARG A 223 -6.72 4.76 14.54
CA ARG A 223 -7.05 4.34 15.90
C ARG A 223 -6.09 5.00 16.88
N ILE A 224 -6.61 5.66 17.91
CA ILE A 224 -5.81 6.30 18.96
C ILE A 224 -6.22 5.79 20.34
N GLY A 225 -5.27 5.22 21.07
CA GLY A 225 -5.45 4.69 22.44
C GLY A 225 -4.35 5.14 23.42
N GLY A 226 -3.44 6.00 22.98
CA GLY A 226 -2.35 6.54 23.81
C GLY A 226 -2.79 7.82 24.51
N ASP A 227 -2.62 7.88 25.84
CA ASP A 227 -3.10 9.01 26.63
C ASP A 227 -2.33 10.32 26.33
N GLN A 228 -3.02 11.46 26.49
CA GLN A 228 -2.48 12.80 26.22
C GLN A 228 -1.99 13.00 24.77
N ALA A 229 -2.69 12.42 23.81
CA ALA A 229 -2.39 12.63 22.39
C ALA A 229 -3.04 13.91 21.86
N ALA A 230 -2.39 14.57 20.90
CA ALA A 230 -2.93 15.77 20.27
C ALA A 230 -2.73 15.78 18.74
N PHE A 231 -3.68 16.37 18.04
CA PHE A 231 -3.70 16.48 16.58
C PHE A 231 -4.03 17.93 16.20
N TYR A 232 -3.21 18.52 15.34
CA TYR A 232 -3.33 19.92 14.93
C TYR A 232 -3.29 20.04 13.40
N GLY A 233 -4.34 20.58 12.79
CA GLY A 233 -4.38 20.75 11.34
C GLY A 233 -4.35 19.40 10.59
N CYS A 234 -4.87 18.33 11.21
CA CYS A 234 -4.82 16.98 10.66
C CYS A 234 -6.12 16.60 9.92
N GLY A 235 -6.00 15.73 8.92
CA GLY A 235 -7.14 15.17 8.20
C GLY A 235 -7.36 13.69 8.48
N PHE A 236 -8.62 13.27 8.63
CA PHE A 236 -9.02 11.89 8.84
C PHE A 236 -10.05 11.53 7.77
N TYR A 237 -9.73 10.56 6.92
CA TYR A 237 -10.53 10.24 5.73
C TYR A 237 -10.90 8.77 5.69
N GLY A 238 -12.19 8.49 5.63
CA GLY A 238 -12.71 7.13 5.46
C GLY A 238 -14.17 7.14 5.05
N ALA A 239 -14.82 6.00 5.32
CA ALA A 239 -16.26 5.83 5.18
C ALA A 239 -16.84 5.46 6.55
N GLN A 240 -17.15 4.20 6.79
CA GLN A 240 -17.62 3.72 8.09
C GLN A 240 -16.44 3.57 9.06
N ASP A 241 -16.62 3.98 10.31
CA ASP A 241 -15.63 3.84 11.41
C ASP A 241 -14.29 4.56 11.17
N THR A 242 -14.34 5.76 10.59
CA THR A 242 -13.13 6.49 10.14
C THR A 242 -12.10 6.75 11.26
N LEU A 243 -12.52 7.36 12.38
CA LEU A 243 -11.67 7.71 13.51
C LEU A 243 -12.10 6.90 14.74
N HIS A 244 -11.29 5.89 15.09
CA HIS A 244 -11.47 5.10 16.30
C HIS A 244 -10.74 5.77 17.46
N ASP A 245 -11.46 6.64 18.16
CA ASP A 245 -11.05 7.34 19.37
C ASP A 245 -11.16 6.43 20.61
N ASP A 246 -10.35 5.37 20.61
CA ASP A 246 -10.47 4.16 21.44
C ASP A 246 -10.51 4.48 22.95
N ARG A 247 -9.45 5.06 23.51
CA ARG A 247 -9.31 5.37 24.94
C ARG A 247 -8.23 6.40 25.22
N GLY A 248 -8.34 7.09 26.35
CA GLY A 248 -7.36 8.10 26.78
C GLY A 248 -7.91 9.52 26.70
N ARG A 249 -7.05 10.52 26.87
CA ARG A 249 -7.40 11.94 26.72
C ARG A 249 -6.78 12.48 25.45
N HIS A 250 -7.61 12.96 24.52
CA HIS A 250 -7.12 13.46 23.24
C HIS A 250 -7.62 14.87 22.95
N TYR A 251 -6.83 15.57 22.14
CA TYR A 251 -7.17 16.92 21.72
C TYR A 251 -7.02 17.05 20.20
N PHE A 252 -8.07 17.52 19.54
CA PHE A 252 -8.11 17.72 18.10
C PHE A 252 -8.39 19.19 17.83
N LYS A 253 -7.46 19.90 17.21
CA LYS A 253 -7.60 21.32 16.88
C LYS A 253 -7.44 21.55 15.38
N GLU A 254 -8.38 22.28 14.79
CA GLU A 254 -8.36 22.62 13.35
C GLU A 254 -8.25 21.36 12.47
N CYS A 255 -8.87 20.27 12.92
CA CYS A 255 -8.84 18.98 12.24
C CYS A 255 -10.05 18.83 11.31
N PHE A 256 -9.87 18.04 10.27
CA PHE A 256 -10.92 17.66 9.33
C PHE A 256 -11.21 16.18 9.45
N VAL A 257 -12.48 15.79 9.64
CA VAL A 257 -12.89 14.37 9.67
C VAL A 257 -13.98 14.15 8.63
N GLN A 258 -13.74 13.20 7.72
CA GLN A 258 -14.67 12.77 6.68
C GLN A 258 -15.01 11.30 6.86
N GLY A 259 -16.30 10.99 6.94
CA GLY A 259 -16.81 9.63 6.91
C GLY A 259 -18.33 9.58 6.70
N SER A 260 -18.92 8.44 7.03
CA SER A 260 -20.35 8.13 6.85
C SER A 260 -20.99 7.67 8.16
N ILE A 261 -21.03 6.36 8.42
CA ILE A 261 -21.57 5.74 9.64
C ILE A 261 -20.48 5.70 10.72
N ASP A 262 -20.82 6.09 11.95
CA ASP A 262 -19.95 6.02 13.13
C ASP A 262 -18.52 6.51 12.90
N PHE A 263 -18.38 7.57 12.10
CA PHE A 263 -17.09 8.01 11.58
C PHE A 263 -16.16 8.58 12.66
N ILE A 264 -16.68 8.90 13.85
CA ILE A 264 -15.93 9.10 15.08
C ILE A 264 -16.59 8.22 16.14
N PHE A 265 -15.85 7.28 16.74
CA PHE A 265 -16.37 6.34 17.73
C PHE A 265 -15.28 5.88 18.70
N GLY A 266 -15.68 5.34 19.86
CA GLY A 266 -14.77 4.85 20.89
C GLY A 266 -15.16 5.31 22.29
N ASN A 267 -14.24 5.23 23.25
CA ASN A 267 -14.48 5.51 24.67
C ASN A 267 -13.46 6.51 25.27
N ALA A 268 -12.76 7.28 24.43
CA ALA A 268 -11.84 8.32 24.88
C ALA A 268 -12.56 9.56 25.43
N ARG A 269 -11.81 10.37 26.18
CA ARG A 269 -12.22 11.67 26.71
C ARG A 269 -11.58 12.76 25.88
N SER A 270 -12.24 13.14 24.80
CA SER A 270 -11.64 14.00 23.77
C SER A 270 -12.31 15.35 23.65
N LEU A 271 -11.50 16.36 23.32
CA LEU A 271 -11.98 17.70 22.95
C LEU A 271 -11.66 17.96 21.48
N TYR A 272 -12.68 18.39 20.73
CA TYR A 272 -12.60 18.75 19.31
C TYR A 272 -12.85 20.27 19.16
N GLU A 273 -11.81 21.03 18.85
CA GLU A 273 -11.85 22.48 18.67
C GLU A 273 -11.73 22.84 17.18
N VAL A 274 -12.81 23.41 16.62
CA VAL A 274 -12.98 23.80 15.20
C VAL A 274 -12.79 22.62 14.24
N LEU A 275 -13.90 21.95 13.92
CA LEU A 275 -13.97 20.85 12.95
C LEU A 275 -14.83 21.28 11.75
N MET A 276 -14.33 21.16 10.51
CA MET A 276 -15.16 21.33 9.31
C MET A 276 -15.70 19.95 8.91
N TYR A 277 -17.02 19.74 9.01
CA TYR A 277 -17.67 18.45 8.73
C TYR A 277 -18.31 18.46 7.34
N TYR A 278 -17.99 17.48 6.50
CA TYR A 278 -18.78 17.16 5.30
C TYR A 278 -19.23 15.71 5.38
N PRO A 279 -20.53 15.44 5.58
CA PRO A 279 -21.06 14.10 5.40
C PRO A 279 -20.99 13.77 3.90
N ASN A 280 -20.32 12.69 3.54
CA ASN A 280 -20.49 12.10 2.21
C ASN A 280 -21.87 11.46 2.17
N ILE A 281 -22.90 12.25 1.87
CA ILE A 281 -24.22 11.72 1.53
C ILE A 281 -24.16 11.39 0.02
N PRO A 282 -24.14 10.11 -0.38
CA PRO A 282 -24.45 9.80 -1.76
C PRO A 282 -25.90 10.25 -2.00
N TYR A 283 -26.08 11.20 -2.92
CA TYR A 283 -27.40 11.56 -3.43
C TYR A 283 -28.05 10.30 -4.04
N ASN A 284 -28.96 9.68 -3.28
CA ASN A 284 -30.15 9.00 -3.81
C ASN A 284 -31.11 8.70 -2.66
N THR A 285 -31.82 9.74 -2.22
CA THR A 285 -33.13 9.63 -1.61
C THR A 285 -34.11 9.11 -2.67
N TYR A 286 -34.36 7.80 -2.71
CA TYR A 286 -35.65 7.33 -3.18
C TYR A 286 -36.59 7.29 -1.97
N LYS A 287 -37.47 8.28 -1.93
CA LYS A 287 -38.76 8.16 -1.27
C LYS A 287 -39.45 6.91 -1.78
N THR A 288 -39.80 6.01 -0.88
CA THR A 288 -41.12 5.38 -0.75
C THR A 288 -41.30 4.98 0.69
#